data_AF-A0A966R6K1-F1
#
_entry.id   AF-A0A966R6K1-F1
#
_cell.length_a   1.000
_cell.length_b   1.000
_cell.length_c   1.000
_cell.angle_alpha   90.00
_cell.angle_beta   90.00
_cell.angle_gamma   90.00
#
_symmetry.space_group_name_H-M   'P 1'
#
loop_
_entity.id
_entity.type
_entity.pdbx_description
1 polymer ?
#
loop_
_entity_poly.entity_id
_entity_poly.type
_entity_poly.pdbx_seq_one_letter_code
_entity_poly.pdbx_strand_id
1 'polypeptide(L)'
;NQGGLDIRTASNYIVLSDGDGNPRGIFDSDGDYIVGTTSATATAYSKSLSAAKTHIYSVLSANSNSTAFANQRTALFVDADTSSTNNEYADSAILINNTTGLATNPGASIRVYHQRFSGSNDPLRVFEVNYLGNIGLGDTDATTSGTGITFPATQSASSNANTLDDYEEGTWTPTIAFGGSSTGITYTEQVGRYTKVGRLITLQFSVTLSNKGTATGSALVGGVPALAYALITGGSRPLEAGSVQNESGGSSWPANSYGLVWTDGNVYLRYNDGTTYTGITNSNFTNTTSIYMTVTYETA
;
A
#
# COMPACT_ATOMS: atom_id res chain seq x y z
N ASN A 1 -14.18 -61.48 6.16
CA ASN A 1 -15.14 -60.54 6.76
C ASN A 1 -15.60 -59.55 5.71
N GLN A 2 -16.61 -59.89 4.91
CA GLN A 2 -17.22 -58.90 4.01
C GLN A 2 -17.81 -57.78 4.88
N GLY A 3 -17.31 -56.56 4.71
CA GLY A 3 -17.70 -55.38 5.49
C GLY A 3 -17.08 -55.23 6.89
N GLY A 4 -16.13 -56.08 7.29
CA GLY A 4 -15.39 -55.92 8.56
C GLY A 4 -14.01 -55.30 8.36
N LEU A 5 -13.46 -54.64 9.39
CA LEU A 5 -12.08 -54.15 9.36
C LEU A 5 -11.13 -55.29 9.01
N ASP A 6 -10.32 -55.08 7.97
CA ASP A 6 -9.31 -56.04 7.51
C ASP A 6 -7.94 -55.35 7.45
N ILE A 7 -6.97 -55.89 8.19
CA ILE A 7 -5.59 -55.40 8.29
C ILE A 7 -4.71 -56.32 7.47
N ARG A 8 -4.08 -55.76 6.43
CA ARG A 8 -3.16 -56.48 5.55
C ARG A 8 -1.75 -55.95 5.74
N THR A 9 -0.76 -56.83 5.64
CA THR A 9 0.64 -56.45 5.56
C THR A 9 1.16 -56.80 4.17
N ALA A 10 1.78 -55.87 3.47
CA ALA A 10 2.41 -56.14 2.19
C ALA A 10 3.66 -55.28 2.04
N SER A 11 4.76 -55.84 1.54
CA SER A 11 5.98 -55.12 1.12
C SER A 11 6.36 -53.90 1.97
N ASN A 12 6.48 -54.08 3.28
CA ASN A 12 6.87 -53.06 4.29
C ASN A 12 5.81 -51.98 4.63
N TYR A 13 4.54 -52.19 4.29
CA TYR A 13 3.44 -51.32 4.70
C TYR A 13 2.25 -52.10 5.29
N ILE A 14 1.47 -51.42 6.15
CA ILE A 14 0.23 -51.94 6.75
C ILE A 14 -0.96 -51.27 6.07
N VAL A 15 -1.88 -52.05 5.49
CA VAL A 15 -3.11 -51.55 4.88
C VAL A 15 -4.30 -51.83 5.77
N LEU A 16 -5.07 -50.80 6.11
CA LEU A 16 -6.42 -50.91 6.63
C LEU A 16 -7.39 -50.92 5.45
N SER A 17 -8.22 -51.95 5.32
CA SER A 17 -9.20 -52.09 4.23
C SER A 17 -10.63 -52.27 4.76
N ASP A 18 -11.61 -52.07 3.88
CA ASP A 18 -13.06 -52.18 4.18
C ASP A 18 -13.60 -53.63 4.19
N GLY A 19 -12.72 -54.62 4.20
CA GLY A 19 -13.09 -56.04 4.19
C GLY A 19 -13.36 -56.62 2.80
N ASP A 20 -13.55 -55.77 1.78
CA ASP A 20 -13.69 -56.16 0.36
C ASP A 20 -12.39 -55.97 -0.43
N GLY A 21 -11.32 -55.59 0.28
CA GLY A 21 -9.98 -55.40 -0.27
C GLY A 21 -9.70 -54.02 -0.84
N ASN A 22 -10.59 -53.04 -0.62
CA ASN A 22 -10.31 -51.65 -0.96
C ASN A 22 -9.52 -50.99 0.18
N PRO A 23 -8.31 -50.48 -0.07
CA PRO A 23 -7.54 -49.71 0.92
C PRO A 23 -8.31 -48.47 1.40
N ARG A 24 -8.33 -48.28 2.72
CA ARG A 24 -8.88 -47.10 3.41
C ARG A 24 -7.78 -46.32 4.11
N GLY A 25 -6.75 -47.00 4.61
CA GLY A 25 -5.52 -46.39 5.10
C GLY A 25 -4.30 -47.27 4.84
N ILE A 26 -3.12 -46.68 4.69
CA ILE A 26 -1.83 -47.35 4.47
C ILE A 26 -0.81 -46.72 5.41
N PHE A 27 -0.10 -47.50 6.22
CA PHE A 27 1.12 -47.08 6.90
C PHE A 27 2.31 -47.53 6.07
N ASP A 28 3.10 -46.63 5.51
CA ASP A 28 4.24 -47.00 4.67
C ASP A 28 5.49 -47.44 5.47
N SER A 29 6.59 -47.70 4.76
CA SER A 29 7.86 -48.13 5.38
C SER A 29 8.58 -47.04 6.15
N ASP A 30 8.22 -45.78 5.91
CA ASP A 30 8.82 -44.60 6.56
C ASP A 30 8.02 -44.19 7.81
N GLY A 31 6.84 -44.78 8.02
CA GLY A 31 5.97 -44.58 9.18
C GLY A 31 4.81 -43.62 8.94
N ASP A 32 4.59 -43.20 7.69
CA ASP A 32 3.54 -42.26 7.32
C ASP A 32 2.19 -42.96 7.17
N TYR A 33 1.12 -42.34 7.69
CA TYR A 33 -0.26 -42.82 7.54
C TYR A 33 -0.97 -42.09 6.38
N ILE A 34 -1.34 -42.84 5.36
CA ILE A 34 -1.91 -42.37 4.09
C ILE A 34 -3.36 -42.85 4.00
N VAL A 35 -4.33 -41.95 3.78
CA VAL A 35 -5.77 -42.30 3.75
C VAL A 35 -6.36 -42.14 2.35
N GLY A 36 -7.18 -43.10 1.92
CA GLY A 36 -8.03 -42.94 0.73
C GLY A 36 -7.37 -43.09 -0.64
N THR A 37 -6.17 -43.67 -0.71
CA THR A 37 -5.45 -44.03 -1.96
C THR A 37 -5.12 -45.51 -1.97
N THR A 38 -4.94 -46.07 -3.17
CA THR A 38 -4.52 -47.47 -3.37
C THR A 38 -3.01 -47.63 -3.51
N SER A 39 -2.24 -46.54 -3.56
CA SER A 39 -0.79 -46.57 -3.74
C SER A 39 -0.03 -46.28 -2.44
N ALA A 40 0.86 -47.19 -2.05
CA ALA A 40 1.76 -47.02 -0.90
C ALA A 40 2.93 -46.05 -1.16
N THR A 41 3.09 -45.54 -2.39
CA THR A 41 4.09 -44.53 -2.76
C THR A 41 3.50 -43.12 -2.87
N ALA A 42 2.20 -42.96 -2.56
CA ALA A 42 1.56 -41.65 -2.55
C ALA A 42 2.05 -40.84 -1.35
N THR A 43 2.34 -39.56 -1.56
CA THR A 43 2.78 -38.65 -0.49
C THR A 43 1.70 -38.56 0.60
N ALA A 44 2.09 -38.48 1.87
CA ALA A 44 1.18 -38.52 3.02
C ALA A 44 -0.02 -37.56 2.85
N TYR A 45 -1.23 -38.12 2.76
CA TYR A 45 -2.49 -37.37 2.79
C TYR A 45 -3.18 -37.61 4.13
N SER A 46 -3.12 -36.60 5.02
CA SER A 46 -4.03 -36.58 6.18
C SER A 46 -5.39 -36.05 5.72
N LYS A 47 -6.33 -36.97 5.44
CA LYS A 47 -7.74 -36.61 5.20
C LYS A 47 -8.47 -36.58 6.54
N SER A 48 -8.39 -35.46 7.26
CA SER A 48 -9.24 -35.26 8.45
C SER A 48 -10.63 -34.82 7.97
N LEU A 49 -11.54 -35.78 7.79
CA LEU A 49 -12.96 -35.50 7.51
C LEU A 49 -13.72 -35.61 8.83
N SER A 50 -14.00 -34.48 9.48
CA SER A 50 -14.96 -34.43 10.58
C SER A 50 -16.34 -34.13 10.01
N ALA A 51 -17.37 -34.87 10.43
CA ALA A 51 -18.76 -34.69 10.01
C ALA A 51 -19.38 -33.34 10.45
N ALA A 52 -18.61 -32.43 11.06
CA ALA A 52 -19.02 -31.10 11.49
C ALA A 52 -18.05 -30.03 10.95
N LYS A 53 -18.46 -29.43 9.82
CA LYS A 53 -18.11 -28.14 9.20
C LYS A 53 -17.05 -27.22 9.86
N THR A 54 -15.80 -27.68 9.94
CA THR A 54 -14.61 -26.80 9.98
C THR A 54 -13.45 -27.58 9.37
N HIS A 55 -12.99 -27.18 8.19
CA HIS A 55 -11.93 -27.88 7.46
C HIS A 55 -10.56 -27.26 7.75
N ILE A 56 -9.66 -28.02 8.38
CA ILE A 56 -8.23 -27.74 8.37
C ILE A 56 -7.59 -28.74 7.41
N TYR A 57 -7.20 -28.29 6.22
CA TYR A 57 -6.42 -29.07 5.27
C TYR A 57 -4.94 -28.97 5.62
N SER A 58 -4.45 -29.70 6.62
CA SER A 58 -3.00 -29.81 6.85
C SER A 58 -2.38 -30.71 5.80
N VAL A 59 -1.81 -30.11 4.75
CA VAL A 59 -0.88 -30.81 3.85
C VAL A 59 0.54 -30.54 4.34
N LEU A 60 1.13 -31.52 5.02
CA LEU A 60 2.58 -31.65 5.12
C LEU A 60 2.99 -32.67 4.05
N SER A 61 3.41 -32.19 2.89
CA SER A 61 4.01 -33.03 1.85
C SER A 61 5.37 -32.47 1.53
N ALA A 62 6.41 -33.18 1.97
CA ALA A 62 7.77 -33.03 1.49
C ALA A 62 8.18 -34.35 0.84
N ASN A 63 8.11 -34.45 -0.50
CA ASN A 63 8.85 -35.47 -1.25
C ASN A 63 9.13 -35.03 -2.71
N SER A 64 10.39 -35.22 -3.11
CA SER A 64 11.12 -34.66 -4.25
C SER A 64 10.74 -35.17 -5.66
N ASN A 65 9.57 -35.78 -5.87
CA ASN A 65 9.30 -36.46 -7.16
C ASN A 65 7.84 -36.43 -7.67
N SER A 66 7.06 -35.39 -7.31
CA SER A 66 5.71 -35.18 -7.86
C SER A 66 5.72 -34.21 -9.05
N THR A 67 5.32 -34.69 -10.23
CA THR A 67 5.29 -33.92 -11.49
C THR A 67 4.06 -33.01 -11.63
N ALA A 68 3.06 -33.13 -10.76
CA ALA A 68 1.88 -32.25 -10.75
C ALA A 68 2.16 -30.89 -10.10
N PHE A 69 3.21 -30.80 -9.28
CA PHE A 69 3.65 -29.58 -8.59
C PHE A 69 5.17 -29.37 -8.68
N ALA A 70 5.81 -30.00 -9.67
CA ALA A 70 7.18 -29.66 -10.04
C ALA A 70 7.20 -28.17 -10.40
N ASN A 71 7.75 -27.36 -9.49
CA ASN A 71 7.82 -25.90 -9.49
C ASN A 71 6.66 -25.09 -8.86
N GLN A 72 5.74 -25.64 -8.05
CA GLN A 72 4.61 -24.83 -7.53
C GLN A 72 4.23 -25.05 -6.03
N ARG A 73 4.38 -23.95 -5.27
CA ARG A 73 3.58 -23.40 -4.14
C ARG A 73 2.85 -24.39 -3.20
N THR A 74 3.20 -24.37 -1.91
CA THR A 74 2.40 -25.04 -0.87
C THR A 74 1.24 -24.12 -0.45
N ALA A 75 -0.01 -24.57 -0.63
CA ALA A 75 -1.19 -23.83 -0.19
C ALA A 75 -1.78 -24.50 1.06
N LEU A 76 -1.98 -23.73 2.13
CA LEU A 76 -2.90 -24.09 3.20
C LEU A 76 -4.26 -23.49 2.84
N PHE A 77 -5.20 -24.34 2.47
CA PHE A 77 -6.60 -23.93 2.28
C PHE A 77 -7.28 -23.90 3.65
N VAL A 78 -7.78 -22.73 4.04
CA VAL A 78 -8.62 -22.55 5.23
C VAL A 78 -10.03 -22.27 4.71
N ASP A 79 -10.84 -23.32 4.61
CA ASP A 79 -12.25 -23.22 4.27
C ASP A 79 -13.06 -23.00 5.56
N ALA A 80 -13.81 -21.90 5.58
CA ALA A 80 -14.72 -21.53 6.66
C ALA A 80 -16.18 -21.50 6.17
N ASP A 81 -16.65 -22.54 5.47
CA ASP A 81 -18.08 -22.70 5.20
C ASP A 81 -18.88 -23.00 6.49
N THR A 82 -19.75 -22.08 6.89
CA THR A 82 -20.65 -22.29 8.05
C THR A 82 -22.14 -22.06 7.81
N SER A 83 -22.67 -21.82 6.59
CA SER A 83 -24.14 -21.79 6.45
C SER A 83 -24.71 -21.99 5.05
N SER A 84 -25.71 -22.86 4.97
CA SER A 84 -26.41 -23.29 3.75
C SER A 84 -27.46 -22.31 3.23
N THR A 85 -27.42 -21.02 3.57
CA THR A 85 -28.55 -20.13 3.22
C THR A 85 -28.21 -18.70 2.80
N ASN A 86 -26.97 -18.24 2.70
CA ASN A 86 -26.61 -17.01 1.97
C ASN A 86 -25.12 -17.05 1.61
N ASN A 87 -24.85 -17.22 0.32
CA ASN A 87 -23.58 -17.68 -0.25
C ASN A 87 -22.67 -16.49 -0.62
N GLU A 88 -22.03 -15.85 0.37
CA GLU A 88 -21.14 -14.70 0.13
C GLU A 88 -19.72 -14.84 0.72
N TYR A 89 -19.31 -15.99 1.26
CA TYR A 89 -17.98 -16.14 1.87
C TYR A 89 -17.13 -17.17 1.12
N ALA A 90 -16.33 -16.67 0.16
CA ALA A 90 -15.44 -17.46 -0.68
C ALA A 90 -14.12 -17.82 0.03
N ASP A 91 -13.63 -19.02 -0.25
CA ASP A 91 -12.39 -19.66 0.19
C ASP A 91 -11.23 -18.69 0.47
N SER A 92 -10.66 -18.76 1.69
CA SER A 92 -9.42 -18.08 2.04
C SER A 92 -8.24 -19.06 1.95
N ALA A 93 -7.28 -18.78 1.08
CA ALA A 93 -6.07 -19.59 0.95
C ALA A 93 -4.84 -18.83 1.43
N ILE A 94 -4.02 -19.46 2.28
CA ILE A 94 -2.68 -19.00 2.62
C ILE A 94 -1.73 -19.72 1.67
N LEU A 95 -1.22 -19.00 0.68
CA LEU A 95 -0.26 -19.53 -0.28
C LEU A 95 1.15 -19.22 0.19
N ILE A 96 1.90 -20.26 0.55
CA ILE A 96 3.32 -20.17 0.91
C ILE A 96 4.11 -20.49 -0.36
N ASN A 97 4.59 -19.47 -1.06
CA ASN A 97 5.50 -19.66 -2.19
C ASN A 97 6.88 -20.00 -1.66
N ASN A 98 7.21 -21.29 -1.55
CA ASN A 98 8.53 -21.65 -1.07
C ASN A 98 9.09 -22.95 -1.65
N THR A 99 10.18 -22.82 -2.42
CA THR A 99 11.00 -23.96 -2.87
C THR A 99 12.20 -24.19 -1.94
N THR A 100 12.61 -23.19 -1.14
CA THR A 100 13.67 -23.22 -0.11
C THR A 100 13.53 -21.99 0.80
N GLY A 101 13.14 -22.15 2.08
CA GLY A 101 13.19 -21.14 3.17
C GLY A 101 12.77 -19.68 2.86
N LEU A 102 11.79 -19.13 3.60
CA LEU A 102 11.39 -17.72 3.44
C LEU A 102 12.57 -16.75 3.59
N ALA A 103 13.65 -17.12 4.28
CA ALA A 103 14.79 -16.24 4.54
C ALA A 103 15.81 -16.11 3.39
N THR A 104 15.79 -16.96 2.34
CA THR A 104 16.92 -17.04 1.38
C THR A 104 16.57 -16.84 -0.09
N ASN A 105 15.28 -16.74 -0.45
CA ASN A 105 14.86 -16.61 -1.84
C ASN A 105 14.17 -15.26 -2.12
N PRO A 106 14.76 -14.38 -2.97
CA PRO A 106 14.18 -13.09 -3.30
C PRO A 106 12.76 -13.11 -3.91
N GLY A 107 12.31 -14.25 -4.43
CA GLY A 107 10.96 -14.43 -4.96
C GLY A 107 9.96 -15.09 -3.99
N ALA A 108 10.37 -15.40 -2.76
CA ALA A 108 9.51 -16.06 -1.78
C ALA A 108 8.61 -15.06 -1.04
N SER A 109 7.36 -15.45 -0.85
CA SER A 109 6.41 -14.72 -0.02
C SER A 109 5.27 -15.59 0.48
N ILE A 110 4.68 -15.16 1.59
CA ILE A 110 3.41 -15.64 2.10
C ILE A 110 2.35 -14.68 1.57
N ARG A 111 1.36 -15.18 0.83
CA ARG A 111 0.28 -14.34 0.30
C ARG A 111 -1.06 -14.87 0.78
N VAL A 112 -1.96 -13.95 1.10
CA VAL A 112 -3.37 -14.23 1.35
C VAL A 112 -4.17 -13.62 0.22
N TYR A 113 -5.04 -14.45 -0.33
CA TYR A 113 -5.90 -14.10 -1.46
C TYR A 113 -7.37 -14.13 -1.02
N HIS A 114 -8.17 -13.26 -1.62
CA HIS A 114 -9.62 -13.29 -1.54
C HIS A 114 -10.21 -13.26 -2.96
N GLN A 115 -11.12 -14.17 -3.28
CA GLN A 115 -11.79 -14.20 -4.58
C GLN A 115 -13.04 -13.32 -4.54
N ARG A 116 -13.09 -12.26 -5.37
CA ARG A 116 -14.36 -11.63 -5.74
C ARG A 116 -14.95 -12.43 -6.91
N PHE A 117 -16.10 -13.06 -6.76
CA PHE A 117 -16.91 -13.51 -7.90
C PHE A 117 -18.26 -12.78 -7.88
N SER A 118 -18.73 -12.18 -8.96
CA SER A 118 -18.88 -12.75 -10.30
C SER A 118 -18.03 -12.11 -11.41
N GLY A 119 -17.28 -12.93 -12.17
CA GLY A 119 -16.86 -12.61 -13.55
C GLY A 119 -15.35 -12.44 -13.82
N SER A 120 -14.49 -12.42 -12.80
CA SER A 120 -13.03 -12.38 -12.97
C SER A 120 -12.38 -13.60 -12.34
N ASN A 121 -11.49 -14.28 -13.07
CA ASN A 121 -10.83 -15.51 -12.63
C ASN A 121 -9.60 -15.25 -11.73
N ASP A 122 -9.25 -13.98 -11.48
CA ASP A 122 -8.04 -13.62 -10.74
C ASP A 122 -8.35 -13.28 -9.28
N PRO A 123 -7.83 -14.06 -8.31
CA PRO A 123 -7.98 -13.73 -6.89
C PRO A 123 -7.26 -12.42 -6.55
N LEU A 124 -7.91 -11.52 -5.82
CA LEU A 124 -7.27 -10.31 -5.30
C LEU A 124 -6.34 -10.68 -4.16
N ARG A 125 -5.07 -10.27 -4.25
CA ARG A 125 -4.19 -10.29 -3.09
C ARG A 125 -4.72 -9.27 -2.08
N VAL A 126 -4.81 -9.67 -0.82
CA VAL A 126 -5.21 -8.77 0.27
C VAL A 126 -4.10 -8.57 1.30
N PHE A 127 -3.12 -9.47 1.33
CA PHE A 127 -1.96 -9.41 2.22
C PHE A 127 -0.78 -10.19 1.63
N GLU A 128 0.42 -9.66 1.81
CA GLU A 128 1.68 -10.35 1.49
C GLU A 128 2.74 -10.10 2.56
N VAL A 129 3.49 -11.14 2.92
CA VAL A 129 4.78 -11.04 3.63
C VAL A 129 5.88 -11.57 2.72
N ASN A 130 6.83 -10.74 2.33
CA ASN A 130 7.94 -11.17 1.48
C ASN A 130 9.07 -11.86 2.26
N TYR A 131 10.10 -12.32 1.54
CA TYR A 131 11.28 -12.99 2.08
C TYR A 131 12.11 -12.18 3.08
N LEU A 132 11.93 -10.86 3.11
CA LEU A 132 12.56 -9.93 4.06
C LEU A 132 11.64 -9.57 5.24
N GLY A 133 10.40 -10.07 5.24
CA GLY A 133 9.40 -9.78 6.27
C GLY A 133 8.60 -8.49 6.04
N ASN A 134 8.67 -7.86 4.86
CA ASN A 134 7.87 -6.68 4.55
C ASN A 134 6.40 -7.04 4.35
N ILE A 135 5.48 -6.16 4.75
CA ILE A 135 4.02 -6.37 4.67
C ILE A 135 3.43 -5.50 3.55
N GLY A 136 2.83 -6.13 2.54
CA GLY A 136 1.97 -5.50 1.56
C GLY A 136 0.50 -5.70 1.94
N LEU A 137 -0.32 -4.65 1.84
CA LEU A 137 -1.77 -4.72 2.04
C LEU A 137 -2.49 -4.44 0.73
N GLY A 138 -3.57 -5.17 0.45
CA GLY A 138 -4.29 -5.07 -0.82
C GLY A 138 -3.50 -5.59 -2.03
N ASP A 139 -3.78 -5.05 -3.21
CA ASP A 139 -3.17 -5.48 -4.48
C ASP A 139 -1.74 -4.92 -4.70
N THR A 140 -1.08 -4.44 -3.63
CA THR A 140 0.26 -3.87 -3.71
C THR A 140 1.32 -4.90 -3.32
N ASP A 141 2.40 -5.00 -4.10
CA ASP A 141 3.53 -5.89 -3.80
C ASP A 141 4.28 -5.40 -2.55
N ALA A 142 4.62 -6.32 -1.63
CA ALA A 142 5.48 -5.99 -0.50
C ALA A 142 6.90 -5.65 -1.00
N THR A 143 7.29 -4.37 -0.94
CA THR A 143 8.58 -3.87 -1.46
C THR A 143 9.78 -4.41 -0.67
N THR A 144 10.91 -4.63 -1.34
CA THR A 144 12.13 -5.24 -0.75
C THR A 144 13.03 -4.25 0.03
N SER A 145 12.64 -2.98 0.12
CA SER A 145 13.35 -1.94 0.87
C SER A 145 12.35 -1.10 1.66
N GLY A 146 12.69 -0.81 2.93
CA GLY A 146 11.84 -0.08 3.88
C GLY A 146 10.71 -0.94 4.45
N THR A 147 10.81 -1.36 5.71
CA THR A 147 9.71 -2.00 6.43
C THR A 147 8.59 -0.98 6.69
N GLY A 148 7.50 -1.03 5.92
CA GLY A 148 6.38 -0.09 6.03
C GLY A 148 5.09 -0.64 5.40
N ILE A 149 4.01 0.13 5.49
CA ILE A 149 2.75 -0.13 4.78
C ILE A 149 2.88 0.48 3.38
N THR A 150 2.75 -0.32 2.34
CA THR A 150 2.77 0.18 0.96
C THR A 150 1.37 0.62 0.54
N PHE A 151 1.26 1.83 -0.01
CA PHE A 151 0.04 2.35 -0.61
C PHE A 151 0.12 2.21 -2.14
N PRO A 152 -1.00 1.95 -2.84
CA PRO A 152 -1.03 1.93 -4.30
C PRO A 152 -0.73 3.32 -4.87
N ALA A 153 -0.17 3.37 -6.08
CA ALA A 153 0.12 4.64 -6.78
C ALA A 153 -1.14 5.47 -7.10
N THR A 154 -2.32 4.85 -7.06
CA THR A 154 -3.61 5.54 -7.17
C THR A 154 -4.35 5.36 -5.85
N GLN A 155 -4.82 6.47 -5.26
CA GLN A 155 -5.54 6.46 -3.99
C GLN A 155 -6.65 5.40 -3.96
N SER A 156 -6.67 4.58 -2.90
CA SER A 156 -7.75 3.62 -2.65
C SER A 156 -8.81 4.26 -1.75
N ALA A 157 -9.55 5.23 -2.27
CA ALA A 157 -10.39 6.15 -1.50
C ALA A 157 -11.34 5.45 -0.49
N SER A 158 -11.33 5.93 0.76
CA SER A 158 -12.25 5.51 1.82
C SER A 158 -13.08 6.68 2.33
N SER A 159 -14.39 6.49 2.48
CA SER A 159 -15.29 7.48 3.10
C SER A 159 -15.32 7.40 4.63
N ASN A 160 -14.61 6.44 5.24
CA ASN A 160 -14.57 6.27 6.69
C ASN A 160 -13.52 7.19 7.31
N ALA A 161 -13.95 8.05 8.24
CA ALA A 161 -13.08 9.02 8.90
C ALA A 161 -11.90 8.41 9.69
N ASN A 162 -11.95 7.11 10.02
CA ASN A 162 -10.92 6.39 10.76
C ASN A 162 -10.05 5.49 9.85
N THR A 163 -10.10 5.71 8.54
CA THR A 163 -9.27 4.97 7.58
C THR A 163 -8.23 5.89 6.96
N LEU A 164 -6.95 5.49 7.05
CA LEU A 164 -5.89 6.06 6.22
C LEU A 164 -5.87 5.31 4.90
N ASP A 165 -6.16 6.00 3.81
CA ASP A 165 -6.40 5.42 2.49
C ASP A 165 -5.40 5.88 1.42
N ASP A 166 -4.50 6.81 1.79
CA ASP A 166 -3.52 7.38 0.89
C ASP A 166 -2.22 7.79 1.58
N TYR A 167 -1.10 7.59 0.88
CA TYR A 167 0.21 8.12 1.23
C TYR A 167 1.01 8.38 -0.06
N GLU A 168 1.44 9.62 -0.26
CA GLU A 168 2.21 9.99 -1.44
C GLU A 168 3.35 10.94 -1.05
N GLU A 169 4.54 10.69 -1.56
CA GLU A 169 5.66 11.63 -1.51
C GLU A 169 6.08 11.98 -2.94
N GLY A 170 6.44 13.23 -3.17
CA GLY A 170 6.93 13.64 -4.48
C GLY A 170 7.69 14.94 -4.47
N THR A 171 8.25 15.25 -5.63
CA THR A 171 8.95 16.51 -5.89
C THR A 171 8.15 17.35 -6.88
N TRP A 172 8.37 18.66 -6.84
CA TRP A 172 7.77 19.61 -7.77
C TRP A 172 8.70 20.81 -7.99
N THR A 173 8.49 21.54 -9.08
CA THR A 173 9.30 22.71 -9.44
C THR A 173 8.53 24.00 -9.12
N PRO A 174 8.82 24.68 -8.00
CA PRO A 174 8.13 25.91 -7.63
C PRO A 174 8.42 27.08 -8.56
N THR A 175 7.40 27.87 -8.85
CA THR A 175 7.51 29.10 -9.65
C THR A 175 6.94 30.29 -8.89
N ILE A 176 7.55 31.46 -9.04
CA ILE A 176 7.03 32.73 -8.53
C ILE A 176 6.27 33.43 -9.66
N ALA A 177 5.13 34.02 -9.31
CA ALA A 177 4.42 34.95 -10.17
C ALA A 177 3.94 36.17 -9.36
N PHE A 178 3.79 37.31 -10.03
CA PHE A 178 3.21 38.53 -9.47
C PHE A 178 1.95 38.89 -10.24
N GLY A 179 0.82 39.00 -9.55
CA GLY A 179 -0.47 39.27 -10.19
C GLY A 179 -0.88 38.21 -11.21
N GLY A 180 -0.39 36.98 -11.06
CA GLY A 180 -0.61 35.87 -12.01
C GLY A 180 0.34 35.83 -13.21
N SER A 181 1.31 36.73 -13.33
CA SER A 181 2.31 36.73 -14.41
C SER A 181 3.72 36.41 -13.91
N SER A 182 4.49 35.70 -14.74
CA SER A 182 5.89 35.33 -14.50
C SER A 182 6.87 35.98 -15.49
N THR A 183 6.45 37.05 -16.20
CA THR A 183 7.27 37.69 -17.25
C THR A 183 8.65 38.13 -16.75
N GLY A 184 9.69 37.54 -17.34
CA GLY A 184 11.09 37.88 -17.08
C GLY A 184 11.64 37.37 -15.73
N ILE A 185 10.88 36.54 -15.01
CA ILE A 185 11.34 35.93 -13.77
C ILE A 185 12.29 34.77 -14.09
N THR A 186 13.48 34.77 -13.50
CA THR A 186 14.46 33.70 -13.64
C THR A 186 15.01 33.29 -12.28
N TYR A 187 15.52 32.06 -12.19
CA TYR A 187 15.88 31.41 -10.93
C TYR A 187 17.33 30.96 -10.91
N THR A 188 17.94 30.93 -9.73
CA THR A 188 19.15 30.12 -9.45
C THR A 188 18.79 28.82 -8.73
N GLU A 189 17.62 28.74 -8.10
CA GLU A 189 17.14 27.56 -7.37
C GLU A 189 15.62 27.43 -7.45
N GLN A 190 15.12 26.22 -7.74
CA GLN A 190 13.71 25.85 -7.72
C GLN A 190 13.57 24.40 -7.24
N VAL A 191 13.41 24.21 -5.92
CA VAL A 191 13.31 22.87 -5.33
C VAL A 191 12.06 22.80 -4.46
N GLY A 192 11.14 21.91 -4.80
CA GLY A 192 9.93 21.64 -4.02
C GLY A 192 9.75 20.15 -3.77
N ARG A 193 9.20 19.82 -2.60
CA ARG A 193 8.75 18.48 -2.24
C ARG A 193 7.42 18.54 -1.48
N TYR A 194 6.70 17.43 -1.47
CA TYR A 194 5.48 17.28 -0.70
C TYR A 194 5.34 15.89 -0.09
N THR A 195 4.55 15.82 0.96
CA THR A 195 4.09 14.57 1.59
C THR A 195 2.58 14.68 1.80
N LYS A 196 1.83 13.70 1.31
CA LYS A 196 0.39 13.52 1.52
C LYS A 196 0.18 12.34 2.47
N VAL A 197 -0.63 12.54 3.51
CA VAL A 197 -1.07 11.51 4.45
C VAL A 197 -2.59 11.61 4.59
N GLY A 198 -3.32 10.71 3.94
CA GLY A 198 -4.77 10.84 3.77
C GLY A 198 -5.10 12.17 3.10
N ARG A 199 -5.88 13.02 3.77
CA ARG A 199 -6.21 14.38 3.26
C ARG A 199 -5.16 15.44 3.55
N LEU A 200 -4.20 15.20 4.43
CA LEU A 200 -3.25 16.23 4.87
C LEU A 200 -2.04 16.28 3.93
N ILE A 201 -1.73 17.44 3.37
CA ILE A 201 -0.56 17.66 2.50
C ILE A 201 0.36 18.67 3.14
N THR A 202 1.65 18.34 3.24
CA THR A 202 2.69 19.29 3.61
C THR A 202 3.58 19.57 2.42
N LEU A 203 3.65 20.82 1.99
CA LEU A 203 4.58 21.32 0.98
C LEU A 203 5.82 21.91 1.68
N GLN A 204 6.99 21.64 1.12
CA GLN A 204 8.23 22.30 1.49
C GLN A 204 8.96 22.73 0.22
N PHE A 205 9.45 23.97 0.20
CA PHE A 205 10.20 24.45 -0.96
C PHE A 205 11.26 25.50 -0.61
N SER A 206 12.24 25.59 -1.51
CA SER A 206 13.24 26.65 -1.61
C SER A 206 13.20 27.23 -3.02
N VAL A 207 13.15 28.56 -3.11
CA VAL A 207 13.24 29.30 -4.38
C VAL A 207 14.21 30.45 -4.22
N THR A 208 15.18 30.55 -5.13
CA THR A 208 16.05 31.72 -5.24
C THR A 208 15.97 32.32 -6.64
N LEU A 209 15.67 33.61 -6.73
CA LEU A 209 15.62 34.35 -7.98
C LEU A 209 17.04 34.73 -8.44
N SER A 210 17.27 34.69 -9.76
CA SER A 210 18.37 35.44 -10.41
C SER A 210 17.87 36.77 -10.99
N ASN A 211 16.57 36.86 -11.29
CA ASN A 211 15.90 38.07 -11.73
C ASN A 211 14.42 38.02 -11.33
N LYS A 212 13.89 39.10 -10.76
CA LYS A 212 12.47 39.18 -10.38
C LYS A 212 11.56 39.57 -11.54
N GLY A 213 12.13 39.88 -12.70
CA GLY A 213 11.40 40.32 -13.88
C GLY A 213 10.67 41.65 -13.68
N THR A 214 9.66 41.86 -14.52
CA THR A 214 8.89 43.11 -14.59
C THR A 214 7.44 42.96 -14.17
N ALA A 215 6.98 41.74 -13.87
CA ALA A 215 5.63 41.49 -13.38
C ALA A 215 5.38 42.22 -12.04
N THR A 216 4.11 42.60 -11.82
CA THR A 216 3.70 43.39 -10.64
C THR A 216 2.43 42.82 -10.01
N GLY A 217 2.20 43.13 -8.73
CA GLY A 217 1.06 42.66 -7.96
C GLY A 217 1.45 41.66 -6.87
N SER A 218 0.43 40.99 -6.32
CA SER A 218 0.59 40.01 -5.23
C SER A 218 1.42 38.81 -5.67
N ALA A 219 2.33 38.39 -4.81
CA ALA A 219 3.21 37.26 -5.03
C ALA A 219 2.48 35.95 -4.72
N LEU A 220 2.60 34.99 -5.62
CA LEU A 220 2.17 33.61 -5.43
C LEU A 220 3.27 32.65 -5.85
N VAL A 221 3.22 31.44 -5.28
CA VAL A 221 4.02 30.29 -5.67
C VAL A 221 3.11 29.28 -6.37
N GLY A 222 3.39 29.01 -7.64
CA GLY A 222 2.64 28.06 -8.46
C GLY A 222 3.50 26.90 -8.93
N GLY A 223 2.88 25.93 -9.61
CA GLY A 223 3.50 24.65 -9.96
C GLY A 223 3.30 23.55 -8.93
N VAL A 224 2.52 23.84 -7.88
CA VAL A 224 2.09 22.86 -6.87
C VAL A 224 1.41 21.70 -7.61
N PRO A 225 1.71 20.43 -7.28
CA PRO A 225 1.04 19.29 -7.87
C PRO A 225 -0.49 19.43 -7.76
N ALA A 226 -1.20 18.95 -8.77
CA ALA A 226 -2.67 19.00 -8.83
C ALA A 226 -3.29 18.06 -7.79
N LEU A 227 -3.23 18.49 -6.53
CA LEU A 227 -3.84 17.86 -5.38
C LEU A 227 -5.10 18.66 -5.07
N ALA A 228 -6.25 17.99 -4.96
CA ALA A 228 -7.51 18.67 -4.69
C ALA A 228 -7.39 19.49 -3.40
N TYR A 229 -7.91 20.71 -3.38
CA TYR A 229 -7.94 21.57 -2.19
C TYR A 229 -9.35 21.61 -1.61
N ALA A 230 -9.52 21.41 -0.30
CA ALA A 230 -10.79 21.62 0.37
C ALA A 230 -10.89 23.04 0.93
N LEU A 231 -11.99 23.72 0.66
CA LEU A 231 -12.47 24.75 1.59
C LEU A 231 -13.21 24.05 2.72
N ILE A 232 -12.94 24.44 3.97
CA ILE A 232 -13.82 24.10 5.07
C ILE A 232 -15.16 24.83 4.84
N THR A 233 -16.25 24.06 4.82
CA THR A 233 -17.60 24.60 4.61
C THR A 233 -17.90 25.70 5.64
N GLY A 234 -18.15 26.92 5.16
CA GLY A 234 -18.55 28.06 5.99
C GLY A 234 -17.43 29.00 6.47
N GLY A 235 -16.15 28.72 6.16
CA GLY A 235 -15.03 29.62 6.46
C GLY A 235 -14.50 30.34 5.21
N SER A 236 -14.47 31.67 5.18
CA SER A 236 -13.80 32.44 4.10
C SER A 236 -12.27 32.39 4.17
N ARG A 237 -11.69 31.54 5.02
CA ARG A 237 -10.25 31.51 5.33
C ARG A 237 -9.77 30.07 5.44
N PRO A 238 -8.64 29.70 4.83
CA PRO A 238 -7.95 28.45 5.12
C PRO A 238 -7.58 28.41 6.61
N LEU A 239 -7.76 27.27 7.29
CA LEU A 239 -7.22 27.06 8.65
C LEU A 239 -5.72 26.75 8.65
N GLU A 240 -5.09 26.89 7.48
CA GLU A 240 -3.86 26.25 7.09
C GLU A 240 -2.90 27.32 6.58
N ALA A 241 -1.88 27.62 7.39
CA ALA A 241 -0.89 28.63 7.08
C ALA A 241 0.52 28.11 7.39
N GLY A 242 1.44 28.35 6.47
CA GLY A 242 2.85 28.02 6.61
C GLY A 242 3.69 29.24 6.94
N SER A 243 4.76 29.07 7.72
CA SER A 243 5.73 30.15 7.92
C SER A 243 6.55 30.37 6.65
N VAL A 244 6.79 31.64 6.30
CA VAL A 244 7.65 32.01 5.16
C VAL A 244 8.87 32.76 5.66
N GLN A 245 10.04 32.28 5.27
CA GLN A 245 11.31 32.92 5.57
C GLN A 245 11.93 33.46 4.30
N ASN A 246 12.53 34.64 4.41
CA ASN A 246 13.35 35.24 3.37
C ASN A 246 14.75 35.46 3.93
N GLU A 247 15.75 34.95 3.23
CA GLU A 247 17.17 35.06 3.63
C GLU A 247 17.96 36.06 2.77
N SER A 248 17.30 36.71 1.81
CA SER A 248 17.93 37.72 0.95
C SER A 248 18.10 39.07 1.67
N GLY A 249 19.36 39.49 1.81
CA GLY A 249 19.70 40.82 2.31
C GLY A 249 19.18 41.94 1.40
N GLY A 250 18.78 43.08 1.99
CA GLY A 250 18.35 44.27 1.24
C GLY A 250 16.90 44.28 0.77
N SER A 251 16.12 43.23 1.07
CA SER A 251 14.67 43.20 0.82
C SER A 251 13.88 43.85 1.97
N SER A 252 12.81 44.60 1.68
CA SER A 252 11.84 45.09 2.69
C SER A 252 10.83 44.00 3.01
N TRP A 253 11.33 42.85 3.48
CA TRP A 253 10.48 41.71 3.79
C TRP A 253 9.62 42.00 5.03
N PRO A 254 8.28 41.91 4.96
CA PRO A 254 7.44 42.22 6.11
C PRO A 254 7.60 41.21 7.25
N ALA A 255 7.51 41.70 8.49
CA ALA A 255 7.36 40.83 9.65
C ALA A 255 6.02 40.05 9.58
N ASN A 256 5.93 38.93 10.30
CA ASN A 256 4.74 38.07 10.36
C ASN A 256 4.28 37.59 8.96
N SER A 257 5.23 37.22 8.11
CA SER A 257 4.97 36.67 6.78
C SER A 257 4.60 35.19 6.83
N TYR A 258 3.61 34.79 6.05
CA TYR A 258 3.08 33.43 5.97
C TYR A 258 2.58 33.09 4.57
N GLY A 259 2.47 31.79 4.26
CA GLY A 259 1.95 31.24 3.03
C GLY A 259 0.60 30.59 3.25
N LEU A 260 -0.32 30.76 2.30
CA LEU A 260 -1.64 30.11 2.31
C LEU A 260 -1.87 29.42 0.98
N VAL A 261 -2.30 28.16 1.00
CA VAL A 261 -2.83 27.49 -0.20
C VAL A 261 -4.25 27.99 -0.45
N TRP A 262 -4.57 28.31 -1.71
CA TRP A 262 -5.89 28.78 -2.11
C TRP A 262 -6.58 27.77 -3.04
N THR A 263 -7.83 28.08 -3.41
CA THR A 263 -8.68 27.20 -4.22
C THR A 263 -8.16 26.90 -5.62
N ASP A 264 -7.21 27.70 -6.11
CA ASP A 264 -6.53 27.50 -7.40
C ASP A 264 -5.29 26.61 -7.29
N GLY A 265 -5.00 26.06 -6.10
CA GLY A 265 -3.84 25.22 -5.82
C GLY A 265 -2.53 25.99 -5.63
N ASN A 266 -2.54 27.32 -5.72
CA ASN A 266 -1.33 28.12 -5.55
C ASN A 266 -1.11 28.53 -4.09
N VAL A 267 0.14 28.81 -3.73
CA VAL A 267 0.50 29.35 -2.42
C VAL A 267 0.63 30.87 -2.49
N TYR A 268 -0.26 31.60 -1.81
CA TYR A 268 -0.20 33.07 -1.74
C TYR A 268 0.67 33.52 -0.58
N LEU A 269 1.60 34.43 -0.86
CA LEU A 269 2.48 35.02 0.15
C LEU A 269 1.82 36.25 0.77
N ARG A 270 1.69 36.25 2.09
CA ARG A 270 0.97 37.30 2.83
C ARG A 270 1.71 37.65 4.11
N TYR A 271 1.32 38.76 4.72
CA TYR A 271 1.80 39.16 6.03
C TYR A 271 0.68 39.81 6.84
N ASN A 272 0.88 39.87 8.15
CA ASN A 272 0.01 40.62 9.06
C ASN A 272 0.78 41.80 9.65
N ASP A 273 0.30 43.01 9.39
CA ASP A 273 0.88 44.26 9.89
C ASP A 273 0.40 44.65 11.30
N GLY A 274 -0.32 43.75 11.99
CA GLY A 274 -0.99 44.00 13.26
C GLY A 274 -2.43 44.50 13.13
N THR A 275 -2.89 44.88 11.93
CA THR A 275 -4.25 45.41 11.69
C THR A 275 -4.97 44.71 10.55
N THR A 276 -4.25 44.32 9.49
CA THR A 276 -4.80 43.73 8.28
C THR A 276 -3.96 42.56 7.79
N TYR A 277 -4.55 41.76 6.89
CA TYR A 277 -3.85 40.66 6.22
C TYR A 277 -3.62 41.05 4.77
N THR A 278 -2.39 41.43 4.45
CA THR A 278 -2.03 42.00 3.14
C THR A 278 -1.17 41.03 2.36
N GLY A 279 -1.28 41.06 1.03
CA GLY A 279 -0.41 40.28 0.15
C GLY A 279 1.00 40.85 0.12
N ILE A 280 2.01 39.99 0.20
CA ILE A 280 3.37 40.35 -0.20
C ILE A 280 3.33 40.58 -1.71
N THR A 281 3.99 41.62 -2.20
CA THR A 281 3.97 41.98 -3.63
C THR A 281 5.37 42.01 -4.21
N ASN A 282 5.46 42.20 -5.53
CA ASN A 282 6.71 42.39 -6.25
C ASN A 282 7.63 43.50 -5.66
N SER A 283 7.08 44.47 -4.91
CA SER A 283 7.89 45.53 -4.28
C SER A 283 8.71 45.04 -3.09
N ASN A 284 8.32 43.91 -2.49
CA ASN A 284 9.05 43.28 -1.39
C ASN A 284 10.20 42.39 -1.90
N PHE A 285 10.27 42.13 -3.21
CA PHE A 285 11.26 41.27 -3.84
C PHE A 285 12.39 42.09 -4.48
N THR A 286 13.61 41.60 -4.32
CA THR A 286 14.79 41.96 -5.13
C THR A 286 15.05 40.89 -6.19
N ASN A 287 15.96 41.16 -7.13
CA ASN A 287 16.36 40.19 -8.16
C ASN A 287 16.96 38.90 -7.59
N THR A 288 17.41 38.93 -6.35
CA THR A 288 18.09 37.83 -5.66
C THR A 288 17.31 37.37 -4.44
N THR A 289 15.98 37.49 -4.47
CA THR A 289 15.14 37.05 -3.34
C THR A 289 15.22 35.54 -3.18
N SER A 290 15.46 35.07 -1.96
CA SER A 290 15.46 33.66 -1.57
C SER A 290 14.34 33.40 -0.57
N ILE A 291 13.47 32.43 -0.84
CA ILE A 291 12.32 32.09 0.00
C ILE A 291 12.37 30.62 0.38
N TYR A 292 12.15 30.36 1.67
CA TYR A 292 11.95 29.02 2.23
C TYR A 292 10.60 28.96 2.91
N MET A 293 9.85 27.88 2.68
CA MET A 293 8.54 27.70 3.27
C MET A 293 8.26 26.23 3.58
N THR A 294 7.52 26.01 4.67
CA THR A 294 6.73 24.80 4.89
C THR A 294 5.27 25.23 5.09
N VAL A 295 4.33 24.65 4.33
CA VAL A 295 2.89 24.89 4.48
C VAL A 295 2.15 23.56 4.47
N THR A 296 1.21 23.40 5.39
CA THR A 296 0.35 22.22 5.47
C THR A 296 -1.08 22.62 5.15
N TYR A 297 -1.76 21.85 4.30
CA TYR A 297 -3.15 22.06 3.90
C TYR A 297 -3.93 20.75 3.74
N GLU A 298 -5.27 20.81 3.64
CA GLU A 298 -6.13 19.65 3.45
C GLU A 298 -6.75 19.55 2.04
N THR A 299 -6.89 18.31 1.54
CA THR A 299 -7.63 18.00 0.32
C THR A 299 -9.12 17.87 0.53
N ALA A 300 -9.88 18.16 -0.53
CA ALA A 300 -11.34 17.98 -0.56
C ALA A 300 -11.77 16.52 -0.42
#